data_AF-A0A9W7BMD1-F1
#
_entry.id   AF-A0A9W7BMD1-F1
#
_cell.length_a   1.000
_cell.length_b   1.000
_cell.length_c   1.000
_cell.angle_alpha   90.00
_cell.angle_beta   90.00
_cell.angle_gamma   90.00
#
_symmetry.space_group_name_H-M   'P 1'
#
loop_
_entity.id
_entity.type
_entity.pdbx_description
1 polymer ?
#
loop_
_entity_poly.entity_id
_entity_poly.type
_entity_poly.pdbx_seq_one_letter_code
_entity_poly.pdbx_strand_id
1 'polypeptide(L)'
;MCAVCPNDNTMIIYGNCTDPDVKKWTRLHVLGEHDLLISAIDWSPVTNLIVTCSHDRNAFVWTYNSTEKTWKPSLVILRIDRAALDVKWSPDGKKLAVASGAKCVPVCYFEKEHDWWVSKMIKKHKSTVLR
;
A
#
# COMPACT_ATOMS: atom_id res chain seq x y z
N MET A 1 -14.73 -0.82 7.60
CA MET A 1 -14.02 -1.86 6.83
C MET A 1 -12.64 -2.02 7.43
N CYS A 2 -12.05 -3.20 7.36
CA CYS A 2 -10.66 -3.43 7.76
C CYS A 2 -9.92 -4.14 6.63
N ALA A 3 -8.67 -3.75 6.39
CA ALA A 3 -7.78 -4.41 5.45
C ALA A 3 -6.79 -5.31 6.20
N VAL A 4 -6.61 -6.54 5.74
CA VAL A 4 -5.75 -7.55 6.37
C VAL A 4 -4.92 -8.24 5.30
N CYS A 5 -3.60 -8.38 5.54
CA CYS A 5 -2.72 -9.26 4.78
C CYS A 5 -2.50 -10.54 5.59
N PRO A 6 -2.89 -11.74 5.09
CA PRO A 6 -2.69 -13.01 5.79
C PRO A 6 -1.26 -13.58 5.60
N ASN A 7 -0.27 -12.71 5.41
CA ASN A 7 1.14 -13.07 5.14
C ASN A 7 1.35 -13.80 3.81
N ASP A 8 0.59 -13.42 2.78
CA ASP A 8 0.75 -13.86 1.40
C ASP A 8 0.86 -12.64 0.46
N ASN A 9 0.63 -12.85 -0.83
CA ASN A 9 0.64 -11.79 -1.84
C ASN A 9 -0.73 -11.11 -2.01
N THR A 10 -1.67 -11.32 -1.09
CA THR A 10 -3.04 -10.82 -1.16
C THR A 10 -3.41 -9.91 0.01
N MET A 11 -4.27 -8.94 -0.27
CA MET A 11 -4.94 -8.12 0.72
C MET A 11 -6.42 -8.46 0.73
N ILE A 12 -6.96 -8.74 1.90
CA ILE A 12 -8.38 -9.03 2.10
C ILE A 12 -9.04 -7.84 2.80
N ILE A 13 -10.14 -7.36 2.24
CA ILE A 13 -10.96 -6.32 2.84
C ILE A 13 -12.19 -6.95 3.48
N TYR A 14 -12.33 -6.74 4.78
CA TYR A 14 -13.45 -7.19 5.59
C TYR A 14 -14.47 -6.06 5.82
N GLY A 15 -15.74 -6.46 5.85
CA GLY A 15 -16.88 -5.69 6.31
C GLY A 15 -17.30 -6.09 7.72
N ASN A 16 -18.20 -5.30 8.31
CA ASN A 16 -18.74 -5.53 9.66
C ASN A 16 -17.68 -5.61 10.78
N CYS A 17 -16.53 -4.95 10.60
CA CYS A 17 -15.40 -5.03 11.53
C CYS A 17 -15.59 -4.26 12.86
N THR A 18 -16.76 -3.65 13.06
CA THR A 18 -17.15 -3.05 14.33
C THR A 18 -17.71 -4.08 15.31
N ASP A 19 -18.11 -5.26 14.85
CA ASP A 19 -18.54 -6.34 15.73
C ASP A 19 -17.30 -6.95 16.43
N PRO A 20 -17.31 -7.11 17.76
CA PRO A 20 -16.21 -7.74 18.48
C PRO A 20 -16.00 -9.20 18.12
N ASP A 21 -17.03 -9.89 17.59
CA ASP A 21 -16.88 -11.26 17.09
C ASP A 21 -16.39 -11.27 15.63
N VAL A 22 -15.12 -11.62 15.46
CA VAL A 22 -14.45 -11.73 14.16
C VAL A 22 -15.16 -12.73 13.22
N LYS A 23 -15.89 -13.72 13.74
CA LYS A 23 -16.63 -14.68 12.90
C LYS A 23 -17.77 -14.05 12.12
N LYS A 24 -18.27 -12.90 12.57
CA LYS A 24 -19.32 -12.14 11.88
C LYS A 24 -18.76 -11.15 10.87
N TRP A 25 -17.44 -11.04 10.76
CA TRP A 25 -16.81 -10.22 9.73
C TRP A 25 -16.98 -10.90 8.38
N THR A 26 -17.37 -10.12 7.39
CA THR A 26 -17.61 -10.64 6.05
C THR A 26 -16.46 -10.28 5.13
N ARG A 27 -15.95 -11.24 4.36
CA ARG A 27 -14.95 -10.97 3.32
C ARG A 27 -15.64 -10.25 2.17
N LEU A 28 -15.28 -8.99 1.92
CA LEU A 28 -15.85 -8.18 0.84
C LEU A 28 -15.03 -8.30 -0.44
N HIS A 29 -13.71 -8.16 -0.33
CA HIS A 29 -12.80 -8.16 -1.49
C HIS A 29 -11.50 -8.88 -1.18
N VAL A 30 -10.89 -9.47 -2.21
CA VAL A 30 -9.54 -10.05 -2.20
C VAL A 30 -8.77 -9.41 -3.35
N LEU A 31 -7.60 -8.86 -3.04
CA LEU A 31 -6.80 -8.03 -3.93
C LEU A 31 -5.40 -8.61 -4.01
N GLY A 32 -5.01 -9.15 -5.17
CA GLY A 32 -3.80 -9.96 -5.32
C GLY A 32 -3.01 -9.61 -6.57
N GLU A 33 -2.56 -8.36 -6.67
CA GLU A 33 -1.77 -7.86 -7.82
C GLU A 33 -0.25 -7.95 -7.56
N HIS A 34 0.16 -8.28 -6.35
CA HIS A 34 1.57 -8.47 -6.02
C HIS A 34 2.05 -9.87 -6.40
N ASP A 35 3.29 -9.96 -6.91
CA ASP A 35 3.89 -11.25 -7.28
C ASP A 35 4.53 -11.96 -6.07
N LEU A 36 4.92 -11.18 -5.06
CA LEU A 36 5.53 -11.66 -3.82
C LEU A 36 4.77 -11.16 -2.60
N LEU A 37 5.18 -11.64 -1.42
CA LEU A 37 4.54 -11.34 -0.15
C LEU A 37 4.39 -9.82 0.10
N ILE A 38 3.20 -9.43 0.53
CA ILE A 38 2.91 -8.06 0.96
C ILE A 38 3.50 -7.87 2.36
N SER A 39 4.43 -6.93 2.48
CA SER A 39 5.16 -6.66 3.72
C SER A 39 4.42 -5.69 4.62
N ALA A 40 3.71 -4.72 4.02
CA ALA A 40 2.96 -3.72 4.76
C ALA A 40 1.78 -3.17 3.98
N ILE A 41 0.81 -2.67 4.75
CA ILE A 41 -0.41 -2.02 4.27
C ILE A 41 -0.62 -0.76 5.11
N ASP A 42 -1.12 0.29 4.48
CA ASP A 42 -1.59 1.48 5.18
C ASP A 42 -2.85 2.05 4.52
N TRP A 43 -3.81 2.48 5.33
CA TRP A 43 -5.00 3.17 4.86
C TRP A 43 -4.79 4.67 5.04
N SER A 44 -5.03 5.45 3.99
CA SER A 44 -4.97 6.89 4.08
C SER A 44 -5.96 7.39 5.16
N PRO A 45 -5.51 8.26 6.09
CA PRO A 45 -6.39 8.79 7.14
C PRO A 45 -7.36 9.86 6.62
N VAL A 46 -7.10 10.42 5.42
CA VAL A 46 -7.87 11.52 4.83
C VAL A 46 -8.70 11.05 3.64
N THR A 47 -8.23 10.05 2.92
CA THR A 47 -8.86 9.55 1.69
C THR A 47 -9.16 8.06 1.80
N ASN A 48 -10.09 7.55 0.98
CA ASN A 48 -10.38 6.12 0.94
C ASN A 48 -9.36 5.32 0.10
N LEU A 49 -8.10 5.73 0.11
CA LEU A 49 -7.01 5.07 -0.61
C LEU A 49 -6.30 4.11 0.34
N ILE A 50 -5.97 2.92 -0.16
CA ILE A 50 -5.14 1.95 0.55
C ILE A 50 -3.83 1.82 -0.21
N VAL A 51 -2.72 1.71 0.49
CA VAL A 51 -1.43 1.40 -0.12
C VAL A 51 -0.94 0.05 0.38
N THR A 52 -0.37 -0.75 -0.52
CA THR A 52 0.32 -2.01 -0.21
C THR A 52 1.74 -1.94 -0.76
N CYS A 53 2.71 -2.51 -0.06
CA CYS A 53 4.07 -2.71 -0.58
C CYS A 53 4.53 -4.15 -0.41
N SER A 54 5.38 -4.62 -1.31
CA SER A 54 5.80 -6.03 -1.36
C SER A 54 7.30 -6.21 -1.59
N HIS A 55 7.76 -7.43 -1.31
CA HIS A 55 9.09 -7.90 -1.68
C HIS A 55 9.33 -7.93 -3.19
N ASP A 56 8.28 -7.83 -4.02
CA ASP A 56 8.38 -7.69 -5.48
C ASP A 56 8.99 -6.34 -5.93
N ARG A 57 9.26 -5.44 -4.97
CA ARG A 57 9.84 -4.09 -5.14
C ARG A 57 8.86 -3.07 -5.69
N ASN A 58 7.58 -3.40 -5.73
CA ASN A 58 6.50 -2.53 -6.13
C ASN A 58 5.63 -2.14 -4.93
N ALA A 59 4.87 -1.07 -5.12
CA ALA A 59 3.74 -0.74 -4.28
C ALA A 59 2.53 -0.49 -5.18
N PHE A 60 1.34 -0.76 -4.66
CA PHE A 60 0.09 -0.43 -5.31
C PHE A 60 -0.72 0.50 -4.42
N VAL A 61 -1.33 1.50 -5.03
CA VAL A 61 -2.38 2.30 -4.42
C VAL A 61 -3.72 1.81 -4.95
N TRP A 62 -4.61 1.46 -4.05
CA TRP A 62 -5.91 0.92 -4.35
C TRP A 62 -6.96 2.01 -4.18
N THR A 63 -7.78 2.19 -5.22
CA THR A 63 -8.91 3.12 -5.22
C THR A 63 -10.21 2.35 -5.34
N TYR A 64 -11.17 2.63 -4.46
CA TYR A 64 -12.49 2.01 -4.53
C TYR A 64 -13.41 2.75 -5.50
N ASN A 65 -13.89 2.05 -6.52
CA ASN A 65 -14.92 2.55 -7.43
C ASN A 65 -16.30 2.16 -6.88
N SER A 66 -17.08 3.15 -6.43
CA SER A 66 -18.41 2.91 -5.83
C SER A 66 -19.45 2.42 -6.84
N THR A 67 -19.30 2.76 -8.12
CA THR A 67 -20.23 2.36 -9.19
C THR A 67 -20.07 0.88 -9.53
N GLU A 68 -18.82 0.46 -9.72
CA GLU A 68 -18.49 -0.93 -10.04
C GLU A 68 -18.41 -1.81 -8.78
N LYS A 69 -18.35 -1.20 -7.59
CA LYS A 69 -18.09 -1.86 -6.30
C LYS A 69 -16.79 -2.68 -6.31
N THR A 70 -15.78 -2.21 -7.03
CA THR A 70 -14.48 -2.87 -7.21
C THR A 70 -13.34 -1.96 -6.77
N TRP A 71 -12.22 -2.56 -6.39
CA TRP A 71 -10.97 -1.84 -6.15
C TRP A 71 -10.12 -1.88 -7.40
N LYS A 72 -9.59 -0.71 -7.81
CA LYS A 72 -8.66 -0.59 -8.93
C LYS A 72 -7.25 -0.34 -8.40
N PRO A 73 -6.27 -1.18 -8.79
CA PRO A 73 -4.86 -0.96 -8.45
C PRO A 73 -4.27 0.17 -9.31
N SER A 74 -3.36 0.93 -8.72
CA SER A 74 -2.51 1.90 -9.41
C SER A 74 -1.07 1.65 -9.00
N LEU A 75 -0.22 1.31 -9.98
CA LEU A 75 1.18 0.99 -9.73
C LEU A 75 1.96 2.22 -9.26
N VAL A 76 2.77 2.04 -8.22
CA VAL A 76 3.72 3.04 -7.72
C VAL A 76 5.14 2.60 -8.08
N ILE A 77 5.80 3.38 -8.91
CA ILE A 77 7.17 3.08 -9.36
C ILE A 77 8.15 3.52 -8.26
N LEU A 78 8.54 2.59 -7.38
CA LEU A 78 9.42 2.87 -6.25
C LEU A 78 10.89 3.11 -6.64
N ARG A 79 11.32 2.54 -7.78
CA ARG A 79 12.73 2.61 -8.27
C ARG A 79 13.75 2.08 -7.25
N ILE A 80 13.38 1.02 -6.52
CA ILE A 80 14.23 0.32 -5.55
C ILE A 80 14.74 -1.00 -6.13
N ASP A 81 15.93 -1.43 -5.71
CA ASP A 81 16.57 -2.67 -6.15
C ASP A 81 16.55 -3.78 -5.07
N ARG A 82 15.85 -3.52 -3.96
CA ARG A 82 15.63 -4.43 -2.83
C ARG A 82 14.16 -4.37 -2.40
N ALA A 83 13.73 -5.35 -1.62
CA ALA A 83 12.37 -5.44 -1.11
C ALA A 83 11.89 -4.15 -0.44
N ALA A 84 10.62 -3.79 -0.69
CA ALA A 84 9.90 -2.83 0.13
C ALA A 84 9.46 -3.54 1.41
N LEU A 85 9.69 -2.90 2.56
CA LEU A 85 9.56 -3.55 3.86
C LEU A 85 8.45 -2.90 4.71
N ASP A 86 8.24 -1.60 4.56
CA ASP A 86 7.14 -0.90 5.22
C ASP A 86 6.65 0.27 4.35
N VAL A 87 5.40 0.70 4.57
CA VAL A 87 4.79 1.83 3.88
C VAL A 87 3.85 2.60 4.80
N LYS A 88 3.91 3.93 4.69
CA LYS A 88 3.05 4.85 5.44
C LYS A 88 2.56 6.00 4.56
N TRP A 89 1.27 6.31 4.69
CA TRP A 89 0.70 7.56 4.22
C TRP A 89 1.20 8.72 5.06
N SER A 90 1.38 9.86 4.41
CA SER A 90 1.52 11.12 5.10
C SER A 90 0.19 11.47 5.80
N PRO A 91 0.22 12.18 6.95
CA PRO A 91 -1.00 12.56 7.67
C PRO A 91 -1.97 13.42 6.85
N ASP A 92 -1.46 14.14 5.83
CA ASP A 92 -2.27 14.93 4.90
C ASP A 92 -2.83 14.11 3.72
N GLY A 93 -2.49 12.82 3.61
CA GLY A 93 -2.96 11.90 2.57
C GLY A 93 -2.40 12.17 1.16
N LYS A 94 -1.42 13.06 1.01
CA LYS A 94 -0.89 13.47 -0.31
C LYS A 94 0.33 12.70 -0.76
N LYS A 95 1.04 12.08 0.18
CA LYS A 95 2.32 11.42 -0.06
C LYS A 95 2.38 10.07 0.64
N LEU A 96 3.31 9.27 0.17
CA LEU A 96 3.64 7.95 0.70
C LEU A 96 5.14 7.93 1.01
N ALA A 97 5.53 7.29 2.10
CA ALA A 97 6.91 6.95 2.36
C ALA A 97 7.04 5.43 2.38
N VAL A 98 8.03 4.90 1.66
CA VAL A 98 8.31 3.47 1.61
C VAL A 98 9.69 3.19 2.21
N ALA A 99 9.74 2.28 3.17
CA ALA A 99 10.97 1.79 3.75
C ALA A 99 11.48 0.60 2.93
N SER A 100 12.78 0.51 2.71
CA SER A 100 13.37 -0.54 1.88
C SER A 100 14.74 -1.00 2.37
N GLY A 101 15.14 -2.18 1.91
CA GLY A 101 16.53 -2.65 2.02
C GLY A 101 17.52 -1.92 1.11
N ALA A 102 17.06 -1.03 0.22
CA ALA A 102 17.88 -0.37 -0.80
C ALA A 102 18.65 0.85 -0.26
N LYS A 103 18.71 1.03 1.07
CA LYS A 103 19.36 2.17 1.74
C LYS A 103 18.80 3.53 1.30
N CYS A 104 17.58 3.53 0.77
CA CYS A 104 16.87 4.73 0.36
C CYS A 104 15.41 4.63 0.79
N VAL A 105 14.79 5.80 0.90
CA VAL A 105 13.36 5.95 1.19
C VAL A 105 12.72 6.65 0.00
N PRO A 106 11.97 5.92 -0.85
CA PRO A 106 11.09 6.55 -1.82
C PRO A 106 9.98 7.32 -1.12
N VAL A 107 9.86 8.61 -1.43
CA VAL A 107 8.70 9.42 -1.12
C VAL A 107 7.88 9.56 -2.39
N CYS A 108 6.70 8.96 -2.41
CA CYS A 108 5.83 8.92 -3.58
C CYS A 108 4.69 9.92 -3.47
N TYR A 109 4.29 10.49 -4.60
CA TYR A 109 3.15 11.39 -4.71
C TYR A 109 2.49 11.20 -6.08
N PHE A 110 1.21 11.53 -6.16
CA PHE A 110 0.43 11.37 -7.38
C PHE A 110 0.53 12.62 -8.26
N GLU A 111 0.95 12.45 -9.52
CA GLU A 111 0.97 13.53 -10.51
C GLU A 111 -0.29 13.47 -11.38
N LYS A 112 -1.22 14.39 -11.12
CA LYS A 112 -2.52 14.46 -11.81
C LYS A 112 -2.39 14.71 -13.32
N GLU A 113 -1.35 15.42 -13.76
CA GLU A 113 -1.14 15.76 -15.17
C GLU A 113 -0.84 14.52 -16.02
N HIS A 114 -0.17 13.53 -15.42
CA HIS A 114 0.27 12.33 -16.11
C HIS A 114 -0.47 11.05 -15.67
N ASP A 115 -1.34 11.14 -14.66
CA ASP A 115 -2.13 10.03 -14.10
C ASP A 115 -1.30 8.85 -13.57
N TRP A 116 -0.13 9.14 -12.97
CA TRP A 116 0.71 8.09 -12.34
C TRP A 116 1.40 8.58 -11.07
N TRP A 117 1.90 7.59 -10.32
CA TRP A 117 2.62 7.81 -9.07
C TRP A 117 4.13 7.95 -9.31
N VAL A 118 4.67 9.09 -8.91
CA VAL A 118 6.09 9.41 -9.02
C VAL A 118 6.78 9.23 -7.66
N SER A 119 8.01 8.72 -7.68
CA SER A 119 8.84 8.58 -6.48
C SER A 119 10.04 9.52 -6.50
N LYS A 120 10.31 10.16 -5.35
CA LYS A 120 11.54 10.91 -5.09
C LYS A 120 12.31 10.22 -3.97
N MET A 121 13.53 9.79 -4.26
CA MET A 121 14.34 9.03 -3.30
C MET A 121 15.11 9.92 -2.33
N ILE A 122 15.04 9.60 -1.05
CA ILE A 122 15.94 10.12 -0.01
C ILE A 122 17.07 9.11 0.18
N LYS A 123 18.30 9.48 -0.19
CA LYS A 123 19.48 8.58 -0.22
C LYS A 123 20.49 8.81 0.92
N LYS A 124 20.02 9.22 2.10
CA LYS A 124 20.90 9.52 3.25
C LYS A 124 21.24 8.30 4.11
N HIS A 125 20.51 7.20 3.95
CA HIS A 125 20.64 6.02 4.81
C HIS A 125 21.82 5.14 4.37
N LYS A 126 22.50 4.51 5.33
CA LYS A 126 23.65 3.61 5.08
C LYS A 126 23.30 2.12 5.18
N SER A 127 22.10 1.81 5.66
CA SER A 127 21.58 0.46 5.90
C SER A 127 20.08 0.39 5.59
N THR A 128 19.48 -0.77 5.80
CA THR A 128 18.04 -1.03 5.70
C THR A 128 17.24 -0.03 6.52
N VAL A 129 16.14 0.47 5.94
CA VAL A 129 15.16 1.30 6.66
C VAL A 129 13.96 0.42 6.98
N LEU A 130 13.51 0.48 8.23
CA LEU A 130 12.34 -0.20 8.77
C LEU A 130 11.52 0.82 9.59
N ARG A 131 10.31 0.42 9.99
CA ARG A 131 9.39 1.18 10.85
C ARG A 131 9.98 1.50 12.23
#